data_AF-A0A7Y5HAV2-F1
#
_entry.id   AF-A0A7Y5HAV2-F1
#
_cell.length_a   1.000
_cell.length_b   1.000
_cell.length_c   1.000
_cell.angle_alpha   90.00
_cell.angle_beta   90.00
_cell.angle_gamma   90.00
#
_symmetry.space_group_name_H-M   'P 1'
#
loop_
_entity.id
_entity.type
_entity.pdbx_description
1 polymer ?
#
loop_
_entity_poly.entity_id
_entity_poly.type
_entity_poly.pdbx_seq_one_letter_code
_entity_poly.pdbx_strand_id
1 'polypeptide(L)'
;MKRLSAAALAALVFLSAAAAGAEPAVLPEFSLPDQDGKVRTRAEFADRKALLVVFTGTQCPQCNRYLPALEALRAEYAARGVAVIAVNSNRNEQGEIAGHAREHRTAWPVLADADQVLADALAIEITPTVLVTDASGTIRYRGRFDRTWMGAEATGEDARKALDAVLEGRDVATPLTETRGCTVRRHAPKTEGDVTWAKDVAPIVFENCVQCHRPGQLGPMSLTDFNHASAFAMEIRDAVVNHRMPPWKPVGGQPMKGERKLTAAQVETIRVWADSGTPEGDPAQVPPLPEFSSDWLLGPPDMVLDSGEDFEVRAGPDLYWHFLMPNAWDEDKWVSAVEIRPGNARIVHHVLAYVDTMGIAKRLDAEDERHGYQGDGAWPGFVPTHEMGGWTPGFFALPLPDGVARKLPKKSTLVLQIHYNNATGSAQKDRTQIGLHFAKKPVRQQLYQARILNPWFQIPAGAEAHEISASWPTHRDITVISVMPHCHLLGKQVRMTAEKDNGKVVSLVEIDDWDFKWQDTYHFEKPLRLGDGTRVHISIVYDNSEKNPRNPFSPPRKIGWGEATTDEMCLGYVNYVRDHEDLTKARKKK
;
A
#
# COMPACT_ATOMS: atom_id res chain seq x y z
N MET A 1 -58.31 -37.01 -50.64
CA MET A 1 -58.29 -35.63 -50.07
C MET A 1 -56.84 -35.25 -49.74
N LYS A 2 -56.43 -34.06 -50.22
CA LYS A 2 -55.37 -33.14 -49.73
C LYS A 2 -53.97 -33.74 -49.45
N ARG A 3 -53.04 -33.60 -50.41
CA ARG A 3 -52.05 -32.49 -50.59
C ARG A 3 -50.85 -32.58 -49.63
N LEU A 4 -49.74 -33.10 -50.17
CA LEU A 4 -48.36 -32.89 -49.68
C LEU A 4 -47.79 -31.66 -50.39
N SER A 5 -47.30 -30.66 -49.65
CA SER A 5 -46.43 -29.61 -50.19
C SER A 5 -45.57 -28.98 -49.09
N ALA A 6 -44.27 -28.92 -49.40
CA ALA A 6 -43.27 -27.91 -49.07
C ALA A 6 -42.91 -27.61 -47.60
N ALA A 7 -41.64 -27.82 -47.23
CA ALA A 7 -40.64 -26.75 -47.16
C ALA A 7 -39.28 -27.31 -46.70
N ALA A 8 -38.28 -27.26 -47.58
CA ALA A 8 -36.88 -27.46 -47.21
C ALA A 8 -36.31 -26.10 -46.76
N LEU A 9 -35.92 -26.00 -45.50
CA LEU A 9 -35.31 -24.81 -44.90
C LEU A 9 -33.83 -24.78 -45.28
N ALA A 10 -33.42 -23.87 -46.15
CA ALA A 10 -32.01 -23.58 -46.41
C ALA A 10 -31.48 -22.69 -45.28
N ALA A 11 -30.56 -23.22 -44.47
CA ALA A 11 -29.82 -22.46 -43.48
C ALA A 11 -28.69 -21.69 -44.19
N LEU A 12 -28.84 -20.37 -44.30
CA LEU A 12 -27.73 -19.46 -44.62
C LEU A 12 -26.82 -19.37 -43.40
N VAL A 13 -25.65 -19.98 -43.49
CA VAL A 13 -24.53 -19.71 -42.58
C VAL A 13 -23.83 -18.44 -43.05
N PHE A 14 -24.03 -17.33 -42.34
CA PHE A 14 -23.16 -16.17 -42.48
C PHE A 14 -21.84 -16.47 -41.77
N LEU A 15 -20.82 -16.87 -42.54
CA LEU A 15 -19.43 -16.77 -42.08
C LEU A 15 -19.05 -15.29 -42.06
N SER A 16 -19.14 -14.66 -40.89
CA SER A 16 -18.38 -13.44 -40.61
C SER A 16 -16.91 -13.84 -40.44
N ALA A 17 -16.13 -13.69 -41.50
CA ALA A 17 -14.67 -13.73 -41.40
C ALA A 17 -14.22 -12.48 -40.63
N ALA A 18 -13.98 -12.62 -39.32
CA ALA A 18 -13.13 -11.68 -38.61
C ALA A 18 -11.74 -11.79 -39.22
N ALA A 19 -11.31 -10.76 -39.95
CA ALA A 19 -9.94 -10.65 -40.41
C ALA A 19 -9.05 -10.47 -39.18
N ALA A 20 -8.47 -11.56 -38.70
CA ALA A 20 -7.29 -11.51 -37.85
C ALA A 20 -6.18 -10.89 -38.73
N GLY A 21 -5.91 -9.60 -38.54
CA GLY A 21 -4.78 -8.94 -39.20
C GLY A 21 -3.50 -9.68 -38.81
N ALA A 22 -2.72 -10.10 -39.80
CA ALA A 22 -1.40 -10.66 -39.54
C ALA A 22 -0.57 -9.63 -38.76
N GLU A 23 0.07 -10.07 -37.67
CA GLU A 23 0.97 -9.19 -36.91
C GLU A 23 2.08 -8.66 -37.84
N PRO A 24 2.50 -7.39 -37.68
CA PRO A 24 3.49 -6.81 -38.59
C PRO A 24 4.79 -7.60 -38.57
N ALA A 25 5.29 -7.94 -39.75
CA ALA A 25 6.55 -8.68 -39.90
C ALA A 25 7.79 -7.79 -39.76
N VAL A 26 7.64 -6.46 -39.73
CA VAL A 26 8.74 -5.49 -39.73
C VAL A 26 8.50 -4.45 -38.64
N LEU A 27 9.56 -4.08 -37.92
CA LEU A 27 9.54 -3.00 -36.95
C LEU A 27 9.30 -1.65 -37.66
N PRO A 28 8.20 -0.93 -37.37
CA PRO A 28 7.88 0.35 -37.99
C PRO A 28 8.96 1.41 -37.78
N GLU A 29 9.02 2.38 -38.70
CA GLU A 29 9.76 3.62 -38.45
C GLU A 29 9.15 4.36 -37.26
N PHE A 30 10.01 4.95 -36.42
CA PHE A 30 9.60 5.71 -35.25
C PHE A 30 10.51 6.92 -35.03
N SER A 31 9.98 7.91 -34.34
CA SER A 31 10.68 9.11 -33.89
C SER A 31 10.12 9.48 -32.52
N LEU A 32 10.71 8.96 -31.46
CA LEU A 32 10.20 9.07 -30.09
C LEU A 32 11.28 9.66 -29.16
N PRO A 33 10.93 10.53 -28.21
CA PRO A 33 11.88 10.99 -27.20
C PRO A 33 12.27 9.84 -26.25
N ASP A 34 13.55 9.76 -25.89
CA ASP A 34 14.04 8.89 -24.83
C ASP A 34 13.90 9.54 -23.44
N GLN A 35 14.36 8.84 -22.39
CA GLN A 35 14.28 9.29 -21.00
C GLN A 35 15.00 10.62 -20.72
N ASP A 36 15.93 11.03 -21.59
CA ASP A 36 16.69 12.29 -21.49
C ASP A 36 16.10 13.38 -22.40
N GLY A 37 14.94 13.10 -23.02
CA GLY A 37 14.26 13.99 -23.97
C GLY A 37 14.91 14.00 -25.36
N LYS A 38 15.91 13.15 -25.62
CA LYS A 38 16.55 13.08 -26.94
C LYS A 38 15.68 12.25 -27.86
N VAL A 39 15.31 12.82 -29.01
CA VAL A 39 14.58 12.08 -30.03
C VAL A 39 15.45 10.95 -30.58
N ARG A 40 14.91 9.74 -30.55
CA ARG A 40 15.50 8.52 -31.11
C ARG A 40 14.69 8.04 -32.30
N THR A 41 15.41 7.58 -33.32
CA THR A 41 14.84 7.09 -34.58
C THR A 41 15.29 5.66 -34.87
N ARG A 42 14.48 4.92 -35.65
CA ARG A 42 14.85 3.55 -36.06
C ARG A 42 16.19 3.51 -36.82
N ALA A 43 16.46 4.53 -37.63
CA ALA A 43 17.69 4.65 -38.42
C ALA A 43 18.98 4.65 -37.58
N GLU A 44 18.93 5.07 -36.32
CA GLU A 44 20.09 5.02 -35.39
C GLU A 44 20.56 3.59 -35.08
N PHE A 45 19.73 2.60 -35.37
CA PHE A 45 20.01 1.19 -35.12
C PHE A 45 20.22 0.38 -36.41
N ALA A 46 20.27 1.02 -37.57
CA ALA A 46 20.40 0.34 -38.87
C ALA A 46 21.76 -0.36 -39.07
N ASP A 47 22.79 0.02 -38.32
CA ASP A 47 24.12 -0.61 -38.32
C ASP A 47 24.20 -1.86 -37.42
N ARG A 48 23.14 -2.15 -36.67
CA ARG A 48 23.09 -3.27 -35.71
C ARG A 48 22.70 -4.56 -36.40
N LYS A 49 23.30 -5.67 -35.94
CA LYS A 49 22.99 -7.00 -36.44
C LYS A 49 21.61 -7.49 -35.97
N ALA A 50 21.18 -7.01 -34.81
CA ALA A 50 19.87 -7.25 -34.25
C ALA A 50 19.47 -6.12 -33.31
N LEU A 51 18.16 -5.91 -33.14
CA LEU A 51 17.60 -5.01 -32.14
C LEU A 51 16.68 -5.79 -31.22
N LEU A 52 16.89 -5.65 -29.91
CA LEU A 52 15.98 -6.12 -28.88
C LEU A 52 15.08 -4.96 -28.46
N VAL A 53 13.79 -5.04 -28.76
CA VAL A 53 12.78 -4.05 -28.39
C VAL A 53 11.94 -4.60 -27.25
N VAL A 54 11.90 -3.89 -26.12
CA VAL A 54 11.15 -4.33 -24.94
C VAL A 54 10.03 -3.33 -24.64
N PHE A 55 8.79 -3.72 -24.88
CA PHE A 55 7.64 -2.97 -24.38
C PHE A 55 7.56 -3.15 -22.87
N THR A 56 7.63 -2.05 -22.13
CA THR A 56 7.81 -2.02 -20.68
C THR A 56 6.82 -1.08 -20.00
N GLY A 57 6.72 -1.15 -18.66
CA GLY A 57 5.96 -0.20 -17.85
C GLY A 57 6.65 0.07 -16.51
N THR A 58 6.61 1.32 -16.04
CA THR A 58 7.23 1.76 -14.77
C THR A 58 6.52 1.16 -13.57
N GLN A 59 5.20 0.95 -13.68
CA GLN A 59 4.36 0.42 -12.61
C GLN A 59 4.12 -1.10 -12.74
N CYS A 60 4.67 -1.74 -13.78
CA CYS A 60 4.55 -3.19 -13.99
C CYS A 60 5.59 -3.96 -13.15
N PRO A 61 5.19 -4.76 -12.14
CA PRO A 61 6.14 -5.49 -11.29
C PRO A 61 7.02 -6.47 -12.08
N GLN A 62 6.45 -7.11 -13.11
CA GLN A 62 7.17 -8.05 -13.96
C GLN A 62 8.21 -7.35 -14.84
N CYS A 63 7.93 -6.14 -15.36
CA CYS A 63 8.91 -5.35 -16.09
C CYS A 63 10.08 -4.96 -15.18
N ASN A 64 9.80 -4.47 -13.97
CA ASN A 64 10.82 -4.04 -13.01
C ASN A 64 11.73 -5.20 -12.59
N ARG A 65 11.18 -6.41 -12.48
CA ARG A 65 11.95 -7.63 -12.22
C ARG A 65 12.91 -8.00 -13.36
N TYR A 66 12.57 -7.72 -14.62
CA TYR A 66 13.42 -8.06 -15.76
C TYR A 66 14.65 -7.15 -15.91
N LEU A 67 14.67 -5.97 -15.26
CA LEU A 67 15.73 -4.97 -15.45
C LEU A 67 17.15 -5.51 -15.21
N PRO A 68 17.47 -6.25 -14.13
CA PRO A 68 18.82 -6.78 -13.92
C PRO A 68 19.24 -7.78 -15.01
N ALA A 69 18.33 -8.66 -15.42
CA ALA A 69 18.59 -9.67 -16.45
C ALA A 69 18.72 -9.05 -17.86
N LEU A 70 17.96 -7.99 -18.13
CA LEU A 70 18.08 -7.19 -19.36
C LEU A 70 19.43 -6.48 -19.45
N GLU A 71 19.94 -5.93 -18.34
CA GLU A 71 21.28 -5.33 -18.32
C GLU A 71 22.37 -6.38 -18.58
N ALA A 72 22.27 -7.55 -17.93
CA ALA A 72 23.21 -8.65 -18.17
C ALA A 72 23.19 -9.11 -19.64
N LEU A 73 22.00 -9.25 -20.24
CA LEU A 73 21.84 -9.61 -21.64
C LEU A 73 22.39 -8.51 -22.57
N ARG A 74 22.10 -7.24 -22.31
CA ARG A 74 22.64 -6.11 -23.08
C ARG A 74 24.17 -6.14 -23.08
N ALA A 75 24.79 -6.31 -21.91
CA ALA A 75 26.24 -6.34 -21.78
C ALA A 75 26.86 -7.50 -22.57
N GLU A 76 26.26 -8.68 -22.53
CA GLU A 76 26.72 -9.87 -23.26
C GLU A 76 26.62 -9.73 -24.78
N TYR A 77 25.52 -9.16 -25.28
CA TYR A 77 25.24 -9.11 -26.72
C TYR A 77 25.71 -7.80 -27.38
N ALA A 78 26.08 -6.77 -26.63
CA ALA A 78 26.59 -5.50 -27.17
C ALA A 78 27.80 -5.71 -28.09
N ALA A 79 28.79 -6.50 -27.65
CA ALA A 79 29.99 -6.81 -28.45
C ALA A 79 29.66 -7.65 -29.70
N ARG A 80 28.50 -8.31 -29.73
CA ARG A 80 28.01 -9.11 -30.86
C ARG A 80 27.18 -8.29 -31.84
N GLY A 81 27.05 -6.98 -31.62
CA GLY A 81 26.35 -6.05 -32.52
C GLY A 81 24.86 -5.93 -32.28
N VAL A 82 24.38 -6.28 -31.08
CA VAL A 82 22.97 -6.13 -30.68
C VAL A 82 22.79 -4.81 -29.93
N ALA A 83 21.72 -4.07 -30.25
CA ALA A 83 21.25 -2.96 -29.44
C ALA A 83 19.98 -3.34 -28.68
N VAL A 84 19.74 -2.65 -27.56
CA VAL A 84 18.50 -2.79 -26.77
C VAL A 84 17.82 -1.43 -26.73
N ILE A 85 16.51 -1.41 -26.93
CA ILE A 85 15.64 -0.28 -26.62
C ILE A 85 14.44 -0.78 -25.82
N ALA A 86 13.95 0.08 -24.92
CA ALA A 86 12.66 -0.13 -24.27
C ALA A 86 11.64 0.89 -24.79
N VAL A 87 10.36 0.54 -24.80
CA VAL A 87 9.26 1.39 -25.24
C VAL A 87 8.19 1.37 -24.15
N ASN A 88 7.84 2.53 -23.60
CA ASN A 88 6.74 2.67 -22.67
C ASN A 88 5.55 3.36 -23.36
N SER A 89 4.50 2.59 -23.60
CA SER A 89 3.27 3.04 -24.25
C SER A 89 2.10 3.21 -23.26
N ASN A 90 2.34 3.14 -21.95
CA ASN A 90 1.30 3.38 -20.95
C ASN A 90 1.00 4.87 -20.84
N ARG A 91 -0.25 5.28 -21.13
CA ARG A 91 -0.64 6.71 -21.15
C ARG A 91 -0.38 7.43 -19.83
N ASN A 92 -0.53 6.71 -18.71
CA ASN A 92 -0.41 7.21 -17.34
C ASN A 92 1.03 7.21 -16.80
N GLU A 93 2.01 6.70 -17.54
CA GLU A 93 3.39 6.55 -17.02
C GLU A 93 4.40 7.50 -17.70
N GLN A 94 3.97 8.31 -18.68
CA GLN A 94 4.88 9.07 -19.54
C GLN A 94 5.79 10.04 -18.74
N GLY A 95 5.27 10.63 -17.67
CA GLY A 95 6.05 11.50 -16.78
C GLY A 95 7.00 10.76 -15.83
N GLU A 96 6.85 9.45 -15.65
CA GLU A 96 7.61 8.63 -14.71
C GLU A 96 8.88 8.03 -15.34
N ILE A 97 8.92 7.91 -16.67
CA ILE A 97 9.97 7.22 -17.44
C ILE A 97 11.37 7.69 -17.04
N ALA A 98 11.61 9.01 -16.98
CA ALA A 98 12.91 9.56 -16.66
C ALA A 98 13.35 9.28 -15.21
N GLY A 99 12.41 9.32 -14.27
CA GLY A 99 12.67 9.01 -12.86
C GLY A 99 13.02 7.53 -12.67
N HIS A 100 12.20 6.66 -13.25
CA HIS A 100 12.38 5.21 -13.22
C HIS A 100 13.71 4.77 -13.87
N ALA A 101 14.04 5.32 -15.04
CA ALA A 101 15.32 5.06 -15.71
C ALA A 101 16.53 5.43 -14.84
N ARG A 102 16.47 6.57 -14.12
CA ARG A 102 17.53 6.98 -13.19
C ARG A 102 17.62 6.08 -11.96
N GLU A 103 16.48 5.72 -11.37
CA GLU A 103 16.39 4.82 -10.21
C GLU A 103 17.05 3.47 -10.51
N HIS A 104 16.74 2.91 -11.69
CA HIS A 104 17.24 1.61 -12.13
C HIS A 104 18.54 1.67 -12.94
N ARG A 105 19.12 2.86 -13.15
CA ARG A 105 20.37 3.09 -13.89
C ARG A 105 20.36 2.44 -15.29
N THR A 106 19.27 2.57 -16.02
CA THR A 106 19.13 1.93 -17.35
C THR A 106 20.15 2.52 -18.34
N ALA A 107 21.00 1.64 -18.89
CA ALA A 107 22.06 2.03 -19.82
C ALA A 107 21.62 2.06 -21.30
N TRP A 108 20.33 1.84 -21.57
CA TRP A 108 19.74 1.82 -22.89
C TRP A 108 18.61 2.85 -23.01
N PRO A 109 18.25 3.29 -24.24
CA PRO A 109 17.13 4.20 -24.44
C PRO A 109 15.80 3.59 -23.99
N VAL A 110 15.03 4.35 -23.23
CA VAL A 110 13.64 4.07 -22.87
C VAL A 110 12.77 5.12 -23.56
N LEU A 111 12.10 4.71 -24.64
CA LEU A 111 11.34 5.58 -25.51
C LEU A 111 9.94 5.83 -24.92
N ALA A 112 9.54 7.09 -24.87
CA ALA A 112 8.21 7.53 -24.49
C ALA A 112 7.28 7.49 -25.72
N ASP A 113 6.42 6.46 -25.79
CA ASP A 113 5.42 6.26 -26.84
C ASP A 113 4.07 6.83 -26.39
N ALA A 114 4.06 8.15 -26.10
CA ALA A 114 2.92 8.84 -25.48
C ALA A 114 1.63 8.77 -26.32
N ASP A 115 1.77 8.82 -27.64
CA ASP A 115 0.66 8.71 -28.60
C ASP A 115 0.39 7.25 -29.02
N GLN A 116 1.11 6.29 -28.43
CA GLN A 116 0.94 4.84 -28.64
C GLN A 116 1.15 4.37 -30.08
N VAL A 117 1.90 5.13 -30.87
CA VAL A 117 2.12 4.88 -32.30
C VAL A 117 2.79 3.53 -32.55
N LEU A 118 3.76 3.15 -31.71
CA LEU A 118 4.44 1.85 -31.85
C LEU A 118 3.58 0.71 -31.31
N ALA A 119 2.95 0.89 -30.16
CA ALA A 119 2.10 -0.15 -29.59
C ALA A 119 0.88 -0.43 -30.49
N ASP A 120 0.27 0.58 -31.12
CA ASP A 120 -0.82 0.41 -32.10
C ASP A 120 -0.33 -0.33 -33.35
N ALA A 121 0.75 0.17 -33.97
CA ALA A 121 1.28 -0.41 -35.18
C ALA A 121 1.64 -1.89 -34.99
N LEU A 122 2.17 -2.26 -33.82
CA LEU A 122 2.60 -3.62 -33.48
C LEU A 122 1.55 -4.46 -32.73
N ALA A 123 0.35 -3.94 -32.48
CA ALA A 123 -0.70 -4.61 -31.71
C ALA A 123 -0.21 -5.11 -30.33
N ILE A 124 0.56 -4.30 -29.61
CA ILE A 124 1.09 -4.68 -28.28
C ILE A 124 0.04 -4.42 -27.21
N GLU A 125 -0.48 -5.48 -26.60
CA GLU A 125 -1.52 -5.37 -25.56
C GLU A 125 -1.00 -5.59 -24.14
N ILE A 126 0.18 -6.22 -24.00
CA ILE A 126 0.73 -6.68 -22.72
C ILE A 126 2.18 -6.22 -22.58
N THR A 127 2.58 -5.83 -21.36
CA THR A 127 3.96 -5.59 -20.94
C THR A 127 4.34 -6.56 -19.81
N PRO A 128 5.55 -7.13 -19.79
CA PRO A 128 6.59 -6.99 -20.80
C PRO A 128 6.28 -7.80 -22.08
N THR A 129 6.52 -7.20 -23.25
CA THR A 129 6.59 -7.91 -24.54
C THR A 129 7.93 -7.61 -25.19
N VAL A 130 8.62 -8.66 -25.64
CA VAL A 130 9.95 -8.65 -26.22
C VAL A 130 9.84 -8.92 -27.72
N LEU A 131 10.46 -8.07 -28.53
CA LEU A 131 10.68 -8.30 -29.94
C LEU A 131 12.17 -8.41 -30.24
N VAL A 132 12.56 -9.35 -31.09
CA VAL A 132 13.92 -9.40 -31.66
C VAL A 132 13.82 -9.17 -33.16
N THR A 133 14.54 -8.18 -33.67
CA THR A 133 14.66 -7.93 -35.11
C THR A 133 16.02 -8.38 -35.62
N ASP A 134 16.09 -8.72 -36.91
CA ASP A 134 17.36 -8.81 -37.62
C ASP A 134 17.84 -7.43 -38.12
N ALA A 135 18.96 -7.41 -38.86
CA ALA A 135 19.55 -6.20 -39.44
C ALA A 135 18.67 -5.50 -40.47
N SER A 136 17.69 -6.18 -41.07
CA SER A 136 16.71 -5.56 -41.97
C SER A 136 15.56 -4.88 -41.20
N GLY A 137 15.48 -5.13 -39.88
CA GLY A 137 14.37 -4.74 -39.02
C GLY A 137 13.17 -5.68 -39.11
N THR A 138 13.33 -6.86 -39.73
CA THR A 138 12.30 -7.91 -39.73
C THR A 138 12.20 -8.49 -38.34
N ILE A 139 10.99 -8.56 -37.78
CA ILE A 139 10.72 -9.14 -36.46
C ILE A 139 10.82 -10.66 -36.60
N ARG A 140 11.84 -11.23 -35.94
CA ARG A 140 12.14 -12.68 -35.94
C ARG A 140 11.62 -13.39 -34.70
N TYR A 141 11.33 -12.62 -33.66
CA TYR A 141 10.76 -13.12 -32.41
C TYR A 141 9.81 -12.10 -31.80
N ARG A 142 8.69 -12.59 -31.25
CA ARG A 142 7.74 -11.84 -30.43
C ARG A 142 7.35 -12.70 -29.23
N GLY A 143 7.39 -12.13 -28.03
CA GLY A 143 6.73 -12.74 -26.89
C GLY A 143 7.39 -12.43 -25.56
N ARG A 144 7.45 -13.42 -24.68
CA ARG A 144 8.00 -13.24 -23.32
C ARG A 144 9.51 -13.09 -23.33
N PHE A 145 10.09 -12.57 -22.25
CA PHE A 145 11.54 -12.54 -22.08
C PHE A 145 12.11 -13.90 -21.70
N ASP A 146 11.40 -14.62 -20.82
CA ASP A 146 11.68 -15.97 -20.38
C ASP A 146 10.43 -16.65 -19.78
N ARG A 147 10.58 -17.89 -19.29
CA ARG A 147 9.52 -18.68 -18.63
C ARG A 147 9.28 -18.32 -17.17
N THR A 148 10.09 -17.44 -16.60
CA THR A 148 10.10 -17.21 -15.15
C THR A 148 8.95 -16.28 -14.76
N TRP A 149 8.22 -16.67 -13.72
CA TRP A 149 7.09 -15.91 -13.18
C TRP A 149 7.35 -15.55 -11.72
N MET A 150 6.61 -14.57 -11.20
CA MET A 150 6.64 -14.03 -9.82
C MET A 150 7.32 -14.94 -8.77
N GLY A 151 8.37 -14.46 -8.12
CA GLY A 151 9.13 -15.18 -7.07
C GLY A 151 10.44 -15.88 -7.48
N ALA A 152 10.71 -16.09 -8.78
CA ALA A 152 11.99 -16.61 -9.28
C ALA A 152 12.93 -15.49 -9.79
N GLU A 153 14.19 -15.78 -10.09
CA GLU A 153 15.06 -14.83 -10.82
C GLU A 153 14.82 -14.93 -12.34
N ALA A 154 14.88 -13.80 -13.05
CA ALA A 154 14.75 -13.78 -14.51
C ALA A 154 16.08 -14.15 -15.20
N THR A 155 16.01 -14.90 -16.29
CA THR A 155 17.17 -15.43 -17.03
C THR A 155 17.30 -14.85 -18.43
N GLY A 156 16.19 -14.41 -19.03
CA GLY A 156 16.14 -13.99 -20.43
C GLY A 156 16.35 -15.13 -21.43
N GLU A 157 16.14 -16.39 -21.02
CA GLU A 157 16.44 -17.58 -21.83
C GLU A 157 15.81 -17.55 -23.23
N ASP A 158 14.53 -17.15 -23.34
CA ASP A 158 13.85 -17.13 -24.64
C ASP A 158 14.40 -16.01 -25.53
N ALA A 159 14.65 -14.82 -24.97
CA ALA A 159 15.28 -13.72 -25.69
C ALA A 159 16.70 -14.05 -26.17
N ARG A 160 17.51 -14.75 -25.36
CA ARG A 160 18.86 -15.22 -25.72
C ARG A 160 18.83 -16.17 -26.90
N LYS A 161 17.97 -17.19 -26.85
CA LYS A 161 17.80 -18.16 -27.95
C LYS A 161 17.41 -17.48 -29.25
N ALA A 162 16.51 -16.50 -29.19
CA ALA A 162 16.11 -15.72 -30.36
C ALA A 162 17.28 -14.89 -30.91
N LEU A 163 18.02 -14.18 -30.05
CA LEU A 163 19.18 -13.39 -30.45
C LEU A 163 20.29 -14.25 -31.07
N ASP A 164 20.60 -15.41 -30.47
CA ASP A 164 21.60 -16.32 -31.00
C ASP A 164 21.22 -16.83 -32.39
N ALA A 165 19.96 -17.25 -32.58
CA ALA A 165 19.47 -17.68 -33.89
C ALA A 165 19.58 -16.55 -34.93
N VAL A 166 19.15 -15.33 -34.60
CA VAL A 166 19.22 -14.17 -35.51
C VAL A 166 20.67 -13.83 -35.86
N LEU A 167 21.57 -13.80 -34.88
CA LEU A 167 23.00 -13.49 -35.10
C LEU A 167 23.72 -14.56 -35.92
N GLU A 168 23.27 -15.81 -35.84
CA GLU A 168 23.77 -16.93 -36.63
C GLU A 168 23.08 -17.07 -38.00
N GLY A 169 22.11 -16.21 -38.31
CA GLY A 169 21.34 -16.27 -39.56
C GLY A 169 20.42 -17.49 -39.66
N ARG A 170 20.06 -18.09 -38.52
CA ARG A 170 19.14 -19.22 -38.41
C ARG A 170 17.71 -18.74 -38.13
N ASP A 171 16.74 -19.59 -38.47
CA ASP A 171 15.36 -19.38 -38.05
C ASP A 171 15.21 -19.54 -36.53
N VAL A 172 14.41 -18.67 -35.92
CA VAL A 172 14.06 -18.77 -34.51
C VAL A 172 13.06 -19.92 -34.35
N ALA A 173 13.45 -20.97 -33.64
CA ALA A 173 12.65 -22.21 -33.52
C ALA A 173 11.25 -22.00 -32.91
N THR A 174 11.10 -20.96 -32.08
CA THR A 174 9.81 -20.56 -31.49
C THR A 174 9.66 -19.04 -31.65
N PRO A 175 9.18 -18.57 -32.82
CA PRO A 175 9.17 -17.14 -33.14
C PRO A 175 8.06 -16.37 -32.39
N LEU A 176 7.06 -17.07 -31.84
CA LEU A 176 5.99 -16.49 -31.04
C LEU A 176 5.85 -17.24 -29.71
N THR A 177 5.81 -16.51 -28.61
CA THR A 177 5.51 -17.07 -27.28
C THR A 177 4.46 -16.23 -26.55
N GLU A 178 3.65 -16.88 -25.71
CA GLU A 178 2.65 -16.22 -24.87
C GLU A 178 3.32 -15.25 -23.88
N THR A 179 2.88 -14.00 -23.89
CA THR A 179 3.29 -12.97 -22.92
C THR A 179 2.37 -13.00 -21.72
N ARG A 180 2.96 -12.77 -20.54
CA ARG A 180 2.22 -12.62 -19.28
C ARG A 180 2.71 -11.37 -18.60
N GLY A 181 1.79 -10.54 -18.13
CA GLY A 181 2.13 -9.28 -17.47
C GLY A 181 0.95 -8.32 -17.37
N CYS A 182 1.25 -7.03 -17.34
CA CYS A 182 0.27 -5.96 -17.23
C CYS A 182 -0.24 -5.52 -18.60
N THR A 183 -1.54 -5.30 -18.72
CA THR A 183 -2.15 -4.73 -19.93
C THR A 183 -1.60 -3.33 -20.17
N VAL A 184 -1.25 -3.01 -21.42
CA VAL A 184 -0.87 -1.65 -21.82
C VAL A 184 -2.05 -0.70 -21.58
N ARG A 185 -1.82 0.39 -20.85
CA ARG A 185 -2.83 1.41 -20.58
C ARG A 185 -3.06 2.29 -21.82
N ARG A 186 -3.89 1.79 -22.75
CA ARG A 186 -4.26 2.42 -24.04
C ARG A 186 -5.03 3.71 -23.87
N HIS A 187 -4.91 4.70 -24.75
CA HIS A 187 -5.83 5.85 -24.74
C HIS A 187 -7.27 5.36 -24.92
N ALA A 188 -8.15 5.73 -23.99
CA ALA A 188 -9.55 5.40 -24.13
C ALA A 188 -10.15 6.27 -25.25
N PRO A 189 -11.05 5.71 -26.08
CA PRO A 189 -11.93 6.55 -26.90
C PRO A 189 -12.64 7.55 -25.99
N LYS A 190 -12.82 8.81 -26.43
CA LYS A 190 -13.64 9.77 -25.70
C LYS A 190 -15.07 9.21 -25.59
N THR A 191 -15.44 8.77 -24.40
CA THR A 191 -16.78 8.28 -24.09
C THR A 191 -17.62 9.45 -23.58
N GLU A 192 -18.75 9.68 -24.23
CA GLU A 192 -19.79 10.57 -23.68
C GLU A 192 -20.65 9.78 -22.69
N GLY A 193 -21.02 10.41 -21.57
CA GLY A 193 -21.85 9.79 -20.55
C GLY A 193 -22.37 10.79 -19.53
N ASP A 194 -23.48 10.43 -18.88
CA ASP A 194 -24.15 11.29 -17.89
C ASP A 194 -23.34 11.45 -16.60
N VAL A 195 -22.56 10.43 -16.24
CA VAL A 195 -21.62 10.45 -15.10
C VAL A 195 -20.21 10.62 -15.63
N THR A 196 -19.55 11.71 -15.22
CA THR A 196 -18.23 12.09 -15.72
C THR A 196 -17.20 12.21 -14.61
N TRP A 197 -15.92 12.10 -14.98
CA TRP A 197 -14.83 12.36 -14.05
C TRP A 197 -14.90 13.78 -13.51
N ALA A 198 -14.95 14.77 -14.41
CA ALA A 198 -14.82 16.17 -14.03
C ALA A 198 -15.90 16.64 -13.06
N LYS A 199 -17.17 16.27 -13.31
CA LYS A 199 -18.30 16.74 -12.53
C LYS A 199 -18.62 15.87 -11.33
N ASP A 200 -18.55 14.54 -11.47
CA ASP A 200 -19.19 13.61 -10.53
C ASP A 200 -18.18 12.79 -9.73
N VAL A 201 -17.11 12.28 -10.37
CA VAL A 201 -16.15 11.37 -9.70
C VAL A 201 -14.99 12.11 -9.04
N ALA A 202 -14.40 13.12 -9.70
CA ALA A 202 -13.27 13.87 -9.17
C ALA A 202 -13.55 14.48 -7.79
N PRO A 203 -14.73 15.08 -7.49
CA PRO A 203 -15.04 15.55 -6.14
C PRO A 203 -14.95 14.44 -5.08
N ILE A 204 -15.48 13.25 -5.40
CA ILE A 204 -15.49 12.10 -4.48
C ILE A 204 -14.06 11.61 -4.24
N VAL A 205 -13.29 11.44 -5.32
CA VAL A 205 -11.91 10.93 -5.26
C VAL A 205 -10.99 11.92 -4.57
N PHE A 206 -11.13 13.22 -4.82
CA PHE A 206 -10.29 14.25 -4.21
C PHE A 206 -10.55 14.38 -2.71
N GLU A 207 -11.81 14.27 -2.30
CA GLU A 207 -12.19 14.30 -0.89
C GLU A 207 -11.75 13.04 -0.12
N ASN A 208 -11.90 11.85 -0.73
CA ASN A 208 -11.82 10.59 0.02
C ASN A 208 -10.56 9.75 -0.26
N CYS A 209 -9.85 9.99 -1.36
CA CYS A 209 -8.79 9.11 -1.83
C CYS A 209 -7.43 9.80 -1.95
N VAL A 210 -7.39 11.06 -2.42
CA VAL A 210 -6.15 11.77 -2.76
C VAL A 210 -5.24 12.03 -1.55
N GLN A 211 -5.77 11.96 -0.32
CA GLN A 211 -4.94 12.02 0.89
C GLN A 211 -3.86 10.92 0.91
N CYS A 212 -4.19 9.71 0.47
CA CYS A 212 -3.24 8.61 0.31
C CYS A 212 -2.76 8.46 -1.14
N HIS A 213 -3.63 8.72 -2.12
CA HIS A 213 -3.38 8.50 -3.54
C HIS A 213 -2.88 9.76 -4.24
N ARG A 214 -1.72 10.25 -3.81
CA ARG A 214 -0.96 11.33 -4.45
C ARG A 214 0.53 10.99 -4.45
N PRO A 215 1.35 11.63 -5.29
CA PRO A 215 2.78 11.35 -5.35
C PRO A 215 3.46 11.44 -3.97
N GLY A 216 4.32 10.47 -3.65
CA GLY A 216 5.07 10.40 -2.39
C GLY A 216 4.27 9.92 -1.18
N GLN A 217 2.99 9.57 -1.33
CA GLN A 217 2.15 9.04 -0.25
C GLN A 217 1.94 7.53 -0.38
N LEU A 218 1.15 6.95 0.54
CA LEU A 218 1.00 5.50 0.70
C LEU A 218 0.30 4.78 -0.46
N GLY A 219 -0.51 5.50 -1.23
CA GLY A 219 -1.23 4.93 -2.37
C GLY A 219 -0.26 4.43 -3.43
N PRO A 220 -0.42 3.20 -3.97
CA PRO A 220 0.49 2.66 -4.98
C PRO A 220 0.38 3.38 -6.33
N MET A 221 -0.64 4.22 -6.50
CA MET A 221 -0.92 5.01 -7.70
C MET A 221 -1.49 6.37 -7.30
N SER A 222 -1.17 7.39 -8.10
CA SER A 222 -1.77 8.71 -7.95
C SER A 222 -3.22 8.70 -8.45
N LEU A 223 -4.10 9.45 -7.80
CA LEU A 223 -5.49 9.68 -8.22
C LEU A 223 -5.80 11.18 -8.33
N THR A 224 -4.76 12.00 -8.52
CA THR A 224 -4.84 13.47 -8.59
C THR A 224 -5.37 14.00 -9.92
N ASP A 225 -5.50 13.15 -10.94
CA ASP A 225 -5.92 13.53 -12.28
C ASP A 225 -6.66 12.39 -12.99
N PHE A 226 -7.34 12.75 -14.07
CA PHE A 226 -8.13 11.83 -14.88
C PHE A 226 -7.29 10.69 -15.48
N ASN A 227 -6.11 11.00 -16.02
CA ASN A 227 -5.32 10.01 -16.76
C ASN A 227 -4.90 8.84 -15.87
N HIS A 228 -4.48 9.12 -14.64
CA HIS A 228 -4.19 8.08 -13.67
C HIS A 228 -5.47 7.41 -13.17
N ALA A 229 -6.48 8.16 -12.73
CA ALA A 229 -7.69 7.56 -12.16
C ALA A 229 -8.42 6.64 -13.16
N SER A 230 -8.55 7.07 -14.41
CA SER A 230 -9.16 6.28 -15.48
C SER A 230 -8.35 5.03 -15.83
N ALA A 231 -7.02 5.05 -15.71
CA ALA A 231 -6.19 3.88 -15.97
C ALA A 231 -6.41 2.75 -14.97
N PHE A 232 -6.92 3.08 -13.77
CA PHE A 232 -7.21 2.14 -12.68
C PHE A 232 -8.71 2.04 -12.36
N ALA A 233 -9.60 2.51 -13.25
CA ALA A 233 -11.01 2.68 -12.93
C ALA A 233 -11.71 1.37 -12.51
N MET A 234 -11.35 0.24 -13.12
CA MET A 234 -11.93 -1.06 -12.75
C MET A 234 -11.42 -1.56 -11.40
N GLU A 235 -10.14 -1.33 -11.10
CA GLU A 235 -9.55 -1.63 -9.81
C GLU A 235 -10.13 -0.74 -8.70
N ILE A 236 -10.32 0.56 -8.98
CA ILE A 236 -10.98 1.50 -8.08
C ILE A 236 -12.42 1.06 -7.82
N ARG A 237 -13.19 0.77 -8.88
CA ARG A 237 -14.56 0.26 -8.80
C ARG A 237 -14.62 -0.98 -7.90
N ASP A 238 -13.79 -1.97 -8.16
CA ASP A 238 -13.77 -3.22 -7.40
C ASP A 238 -13.36 -2.99 -5.93
N ALA A 239 -12.46 -2.05 -5.66
CA ALA A 239 -12.09 -1.68 -4.29
C ALA A 239 -13.22 -0.99 -3.53
N VAL A 240 -13.95 -0.05 -4.16
CA VAL A 240 -15.04 0.69 -3.49
C VAL A 240 -16.31 -0.13 -3.35
N VAL A 241 -16.68 -0.92 -4.36
CA VAL A 241 -17.88 -1.79 -4.33
C VAL A 241 -17.75 -2.87 -3.26
N ASN A 242 -16.55 -3.41 -3.06
CA ASN A 242 -16.28 -4.39 -2.01
C ASN A 242 -15.88 -3.76 -0.67
N HIS A 243 -16.03 -2.44 -0.52
CA HIS A 243 -15.69 -1.70 0.72
C HIS A 243 -14.27 -1.96 1.25
N ARG A 244 -13.33 -2.27 0.35
CA ARG A 244 -11.91 -2.39 0.68
C ARG A 244 -11.26 -1.01 0.79
N MET A 245 -11.79 -0.04 0.06
CA MET A 245 -11.35 1.36 0.07
C MET A 245 -12.56 2.31 0.17
N PRO A 246 -12.41 3.46 0.86
CA PRO A 246 -11.32 3.79 1.78
C PRO A 246 -11.26 2.81 2.97
N PRO A 247 -10.09 2.63 3.61
CA PRO A 247 -9.93 1.63 4.65
C PRO A 247 -10.59 2.10 5.95
N TRP A 248 -11.84 1.67 6.19
CA TRP A 248 -12.57 1.94 7.42
C TRP A 248 -13.40 0.72 7.85
N LYS A 249 -12.93 0.04 8.89
CA LYS A 249 -13.52 -1.22 9.37
C LYS A 249 -14.69 -1.09 10.35
N PRO A 250 -14.81 -0.03 11.17
CA PRO A 250 -15.94 0.10 12.08
C PRO A 250 -17.29 0.20 11.38
N VAL A 251 -18.18 -0.73 11.73
CA VAL A 251 -19.58 -0.77 11.30
C VAL A 251 -20.55 -0.24 12.36
N GLY A 252 -20.10 -0.13 13.62
CA GLY A 252 -20.87 0.38 14.74
C GLY A 252 -19.99 0.84 15.91
N GLY A 253 -20.63 1.34 16.97
CA GLY A 253 -19.96 1.91 18.14
C GLY A 253 -20.30 3.38 18.37
N GLN A 254 -19.39 4.11 19.03
CA GLN A 254 -19.52 5.57 19.16
C GLN A 254 -19.24 6.26 17.82
N PRO A 255 -19.86 7.42 17.53
CA PRO A 255 -19.45 8.27 16.40
C PRO A 255 -17.97 8.64 16.49
N MET A 256 -17.25 8.55 15.37
CA MET A 256 -15.79 8.70 15.34
C MET A 256 -15.35 9.91 14.55
N LYS A 257 -14.19 10.46 14.91
CA LYS A 257 -13.53 11.50 14.11
C LYS A 257 -12.86 10.88 12.90
N GLY A 258 -13.01 11.53 11.75
CA GLY A 258 -12.36 11.11 10.52
C GLY A 258 -12.88 9.77 9.98
N GLU A 259 -14.20 9.53 10.06
CA GLU A 259 -14.80 8.37 9.40
C GLU A 259 -14.56 8.42 7.89
N ARG A 260 -13.94 7.37 7.34
CA ARG A 260 -13.55 7.29 5.93
C ARG A 260 -14.47 6.35 5.18
N LYS A 261 -15.74 6.74 5.04
CA LYS A 261 -16.78 5.93 4.40
C LYS A 261 -17.31 6.64 3.16
N LEU A 262 -17.45 5.88 2.08
CA LEU A 262 -18.24 6.32 0.93
C LEU A 262 -19.71 6.00 1.17
N THR A 263 -20.58 6.95 0.82
CA THR A 263 -22.02 6.72 0.77
C THR A 263 -22.37 5.76 -0.38
N ALA A 264 -23.52 5.08 -0.28
CA ALA A 264 -24.00 4.20 -1.35
C ALA A 264 -24.11 4.93 -2.71
N ALA A 265 -24.51 6.20 -2.71
CA ALA A 265 -24.58 7.02 -3.92
C ALA A 265 -23.19 7.33 -4.50
N GLN A 266 -22.19 7.60 -3.66
CA GLN A 266 -20.81 7.83 -4.11
C GLN A 266 -20.19 6.55 -4.71
N VAL A 267 -20.40 5.40 -4.07
CA VAL A 267 -19.96 4.09 -4.60
C VAL A 267 -20.60 3.83 -5.97
N GLU A 268 -21.90 4.07 -6.09
CA GLU A 268 -22.63 3.89 -7.34
C GLU A 268 -22.14 4.82 -8.45
N THR A 269 -21.83 6.09 -8.12
CA THR A 269 -21.28 7.07 -9.06
C THR A 269 -19.95 6.59 -9.65
N ILE A 270 -19.03 6.13 -8.80
CA ILE A 270 -17.74 5.58 -9.24
C ILE A 270 -17.93 4.32 -10.09
N ARG A 271 -18.86 3.44 -9.67
CA ARG A 271 -19.16 2.19 -10.38
C ARG A 271 -19.68 2.47 -11.79
N VAL A 272 -20.68 3.35 -11.93
CA VAL A 272 -21.27 3.73 -13.22
C VAL A 272 -20.21 4.35 -14.12
N TRP A 273 -19.42 5.29 -13.63
CA TRP A 273 -18.36 5.92 -14.41
C TRP A 273 -17.35 4.90 -14.97
N ALA A 274 -16.89 3.96 -14.14
CA ALA A 274 -15.97 2.92 -14.57
C ALA A 274 -16.62 1.96 -15.58
N ASP A 275 -17.85 1.50 -15.31
CA ASP A 275 -18.60 0.58 -16.19
C ASP A 275 -18.98 1.23 -17.54
N SER A 276 -19.10 2.55 -17.60
CA SER A 276 -19.38 3.33 -18.82
C SER A 276 -18.13 3.70 -19.63
N GLY A 277 -16.95 3.15 -19.30
CA GLY A 277 -15.72 3.40 -20.05
C GLY A 277 -15.07 4.75 -19.72
N THR A 278 -15.22 5.22 -18.49
CA THR A 278 -14.54 6.40 -17.92
C THR A 278 -14.74 7.74 -18.66
N PRO A 279 -15.98 8.24 -18.86
CA PRO A 279 -16.21 9.56 -19.43
C PRO A 279 -15.44 10.65 -18.67
N GLU A 280 -14.61 11.44 -19.36
CA GLU A 280 -13.81 12.50 -18.71
C GLU A 280 -14.68 13.70 -18.30
N GLY A 281 -15.61 14.10 -19.17
CA GLY A 281 -16.38 15.34 -19.02
C GLY A 281 -15.57 16.58 -19.44
N ASP A 282 -16.04 17.77 -19.05
CA ASP A 282 -15.34 19.03 -19.32
C ASP A 282 -14.24 19.26 -18.27
N PRO A 283 -12.94 19.29 -18.65
CA PRO A 283 -11.85 19.53 -17.71
C PRO A 283 -11.98 20.83 -16.91
N ALA A 284 -12.71 21.83 -17.40
CA ALA A 284 -12.96 23.08 -16.66
C ALA A 284 -13.89 22.90 -15.45
N GLN A 285 -14.61 21.77 -15.36
CA GLN A 285 -15.49 21.43 -14.24
C GLN A 285 -14.78 20.64 -13.14
N VAL A 286 -13.55 20.16 -13.40
CA VAL A 286 -12.76 19.44 -12.40
C VAL A 286 -12.53 20.37 -11.20
N PRO A 287 -12.92 19.98 -9.98
CA PRO A 287 -12.66 20.80 -8.80
C PRO A 287 -11.14 20.97 -8.59
N PRO A 288 -10.68 22.06 -7.96
CA PRO A 288 -9.28 22.17 -7.60
C PRO A 288 -8.88 21.02 -6.65
N LEU A 289 -7.65 20.53 -6.80
CA LEU A 289 -7.09 19.58 -5.84
C LEU A 289 -7.06 20.21 -4.44
N PRO A 290 -7.31 19.43 -3.37
CA PRO A 290 -7.15 19.91 -2.01
C PRO A 290 -5.73 20.44 -1.79
N GLU A 291 -5.61 21.57 -1.10
CA GLU A 291 -4.31 22.11 -0.73
C GLU A 291 -3.67 21.24 0.38
N PHE A 292 -2.50 20.67 0.09
CA PHE A 292 -1.68 19.98 1.07
C PHE A 292 -0.53 20.91 1.48
N SER A 293 -0.69 21.58 2.62
CA SER A 293 0.24 22.62 3.09
C SER A 293 1.60 22.10 3.57
N SER A 294 1.75 20.78 3.69
CA SER A 294 2.94 20.12 4.19
C SER A 294 2.92 18.64 3.79
N ASP A 295 4.09 18.02 3.72
CA ASP A 295 4.22 16.56 3.66
C ASP A 295 3.70 15.88 4.94
N TRP A 296 3.56 16.64 6.02
CA TRP A 296 2.93 16.24 7.29
C TRP A 296 1.44 16.61 7.28
N LEU A 297 0.59 15.65 7.58
CA LEU A 297 -0.87 15.75 7.56
C LEU A 297 -1.41 16.80 8.54
N LEU A 298 -0.77 16.95 9.70
CA LEU A 298 -1.17 17.92 10.72
C LEU A 298 -0.51 19.31 10.53
N GLY A 299 0.15 19.53 9.40
CA GLY A 299 1.06 20.65 9.18
C GLY A 299 2.45 20.38 9.78
N PRO A 300 3.40 21.32 9.67
CA PRO A 300 4.77 21.11 10.15
C PRO A 300 4.79 20.79 11.67
N PRO A 301 5.45 19.70 12.10
CA PRO A 301 5.62 19.41 13.52
C PRO A 301 6.58 20.41 14.17
N ASP A 302 6.48 20.56 15.49
CA ASP A 302 7.41 21.41 16.25
C ASP A 302 8.83 20.84 16.28
N MET A 303 8.95 19.54 16.01
CA MET A 303 10.21 18.83 15.97
C MET A 303 10.06 17.52 15.20
N VAL A 304 11.08 17.18 14.42
CA VAL A 304 11.21 15.93 13.69
C VAL A 304 12.43 15.20 14.24
N LEU A 305 12.29 13.91 14.53
CA LEU A 305 13.40 13.02 14.92
C LEU A 305 13.43 11.81 14.00
N ASP A 306 14.62 11.24 13.81
CA ASP A 306 14.84 9.95 13.14
C ASP A 306 16.09 9.27 13.72
N SER A 307 16.46 8.11 13.20
CA SER A 307 17.66 7.34 13.57
C SER A 307 18.99 8.03 13.24
N GLY A 308 19.01 9.17 12.56
CA GLY A 308 20.25 9.86 12.18
C GLY A 308 20.91 9.32 10.90
N GLU A 309 20.76 8.03 10.60
CA GLU A 309 21.30 7.36 9.41
C GLU A 309 20.29 6.40 8.75
N ASP A 310 20.55 6.08 7.48
CA ASP A 310 19.77 5.09 6.73
C ASP A 310 20.02 3.69 7.28
N PHE A 311 18.95 2.96 7.57
CA PHE A 311 19.03 1.57 8.00
C PHE A 311 18.82 0.62 6.82
N GLU A 312 19.79 -0.27 6.60
CA GLU A 312 19.68 -1.33 5.58
C GLU A 312 18.85 -2.51 6.10
N VAL A 313 17.80 -2.85 5.36
CA VAL A 313 16.93 -4.01 5.58
C VAL A 313 17.17 -5.01 4.45
N ARG A 314 17.77 -6.15 4.79
CA ARG A 314 18.02 -7.25 3.85
C ARG A 314 16.74 -8.04 3.58
N ALA A 315 16.74 -8.81 2.50
CA ALA A 315 15.68 -9.77 2.22
C ALA A 315 15.62 -10.83 3.32
N GLY A 316 14.43 -11.16 3.82
CA GLY A 316 14.30 -12.12 4.92
C GLY A 316 12.93 -12.12 5.59
N PRO A 317 12.79 -12.89 6.70
CA PRO A 317 11.58 -12.86 7.52
C PRO A 317 11.35 -11.49 8.16
N ASP A 318 10.21 -11.33 8.83
CA ASP A 318 9.86 -10.13 9.59
C ASP A 318 11.00 -9.71 10.53
N LEU A 319 11.37 -8.43 10.51
CA LEU A 319 12.42 -7.83 11.33
C LEU A 319 11.85 -6.75 12.23
N TYR A 320 11.98 -6.91 13.54
CA TYR A 320 11.59 -5.91 14.54
C TYR A 320 12.85 -5.20 15.04
N TRP A 321 12.99 -3.92 14.72
CA TRP A 321 14.17 -3.13 15.07
C TRP A 321 13.81 -1.90 15.88
N HIS A 322 14.62 -1.56 16.87
CA HIS A 322 14.38 -0.47 17.80
C HIS A 322 15.44 0.61 17.65
N PHE A 323 15.02 1.82 17.33
CA PHE A 323 15.90 2.98 17.21
C PHE A 323 15.71 3.92 18.40
N LEU A 324 16.82 4.36 18.98
CA LEU A 324 16.81 5.39 20.01
C LEU A 324 16.83 6.75 19.30
N MET A 325 15.79 7.55 19.49
CA MET A 325 15.74 8.88 18.92
C MET A 325 16.76 9.78 19.62
N PRO A 326 17.48 10.66 18.89
CA PRO A 326 18.48 11.55 19.45
C PRO A 326 17.81 12.70 20.20
N ASN A 327 17.24 12.39 21.36
CA ASN A 327 16.45 13.33 22.13
C ASN A 327 17.14 13.73 23.45
N ALA A 328 17.21 15.03 23.69
CA ALA A 328 17.71 15.61 24.94
C ALA A 328 16.68 16.61 25.48
N TRP A 329 15.80 16.15 26.37
CA TRP A 329 14.83 17.01 27.04
C TRP A 329 15.31 17.35 28.46
N ASP A 330 15.64 18.62 28.71
CA ASP A 330 15.98 19.11 30.05
C ASP A 330 14.74 19.30 30.95
N GLU A 331 13.57 19.39 30.33
CA GLU A 331 12.27 19.57 30.97
C GLU A 331 11.23 18.61 30.40
N ASP A 332 10.15 18.40 31.15
CA ASP A 332 9.02 17.60 30.68
C ASP A 332 8.38 18.28 29.47
N LYS A 333 8.19 17.55 28.37
CA LYS A 333 7.45 18.02 27.20
C LYS A 333 6.04 17.47 27.20
N TRP A 334 5.13 18.21 26.58
CA TRP A 334 3.71 17.83 26.46
C TRP A 334 3.33 17.76 25.00
N VAL A 335 3.02 16.56 24.54
CA VAL A 335 2.77 16.24 23.13
C VAL A 335 1.27 16.12 22.89
N SER A 336 0.73 16.95 22.02
CA SER A 336 -0.69 16.96 21.64
C SER A 336 -0.99 16.12 20.41
N ALA A 337 0.00 15.83 19.58
CA ALA A 337 -0.12 14.90 18.46
C ALA A 337 1.24 14.29 18.12
N VAL A 338 1.20 13.07 17.59
CA VAL A 338 2.37 12.36 17.05
C VAL A 338 2.01 11.96 15.63
N GLU A 339 2.88 12.27 14.70
CA GLU A 339 2.80 11.82 13.31
C GLU A 339 4.07 11.04 12.98
N ILE A 340 3.95 9.92 12.29
CA ILE A 340 5.09 9.08 11.90
C ILE A 340 5.10 8.98 10.39
N ARG A 341 6.28 9.17 9.79
CA ARG A 341 6.49 9.10 8.35
C ARG A 341 7.55 8.06 8.03
N PRO A 342 7.17 6.88 7.52
CA PRO A 342 8.14 5.91 7.02
C PRO A 342 9.05 6.53 5.95
N GLY A 343 10.34 6.21 5.98
CA GLY A 343 11.27 6.58 4.90
C GLY A 343 11.04 5.73 3.65
N ASN A 344 10.63 4.48 3.85
CA ASN A 344 10.30 3.51 2.83
C ASN A 344 9.03 2.73 3.22
N ALA A 345 7.87 3.29 2.90
CA ALA A 345 6.57 2.71 3.20
C ALA A 345 6.32 1.33 2.52
N ARG A 346 7.17 0.90 1.58
CA ARG A 346 7.06 -0.42 0.93
C ARG A 346 7.47 -1.57 1.86
N ILE A 347 8.39 -1.31 2.79
CA ILE A 347 8.93 -2.33 3.69
C ILE A 347 8.55 -2.11 5.16
N VAL A 348 8.10 -0.91 5.53
CA VAL A 348 7.64 -0.62 6.90
C VAL A 348 6.21 -1.10 7.06
N HIS A 349 6.02 -2.14 7.88
CA HIS A 349 4.71 -2.72 8.15
C HIS A 349 3.98 -2.01 9.28
N HIS A 350 4.67 -1.66 10.37
CA HIS A 350 4.17 -0.76 11.40
C HIS A 350 5.30 -0.14 12.21
N VAL A 351 4.97 0.92 12.96
CA VAL A 351 5.89 1.62 13.85
C VAL A 351 5.22 1.82 15.21
N LEU A 352 5.95 1.61 16.30
CA LEU A 352 5.49 1.87 17.67
C LEU A 352 6.48 2.80 18.39
N ALA A 353 5.96 3.80 19.08
CA ALA A 353 6.77 4.79 19.78
C ALA A 353 6.66 4.60 21.31
N TYR A 354 7.77 4.28 21.95
CA TYR A 354 7.87 4.02 23.39
C TYR A 354 8.70 5.06 24.12
N VAL A 355 8.42 5.22 25.42
CA VAL A 355 9.21 6.09 26.30
C VAL A 355 9.87 5.26 27.38
N ASP A 356 11.19 5.40 27.46
CA ASP A 356 12.02 4.77 28.48
C ASP A 356 12.58 5.82 29.45
N THR A 357 12.16 5.75 30.71
CA THR A 357 12.73 6.58 31.79
C THR A 357 13.79 5.87 32.62
N MET A 358 14.02 4.57 32.37
CA MET A 358 14.95 3.73 33.13
C MET A 358 16.31 3.58 32.44
N GLY A 359 16.40 3.94 31.16
CA GLY A 359 17.64 3.83 30.39
C GLY A 359 17.97 2.39 29.98
N ILE A 360 16.97 1.50 29.97
CA ILE A 360 17.11 0.12 29.53
C ILE A 360 17.38 0.05 28.02
N ALA A 361 16.72 0.89 27.22
CA ALA A 361 16.92 0.93 25.77
C ALA A 361 18.38 1.25 25.41
N LYS A 362 19.02 2.15 26.15
CA LYS A 362 20.45 2.49 25.97
C LYS A 362 21.38 1.32 26.27
N ARG A 363 20.99 0.45 27.21
CA ARG A 363 21.75 -0.76 27.53
C ARG A 363 21.60 -1.80 26.41
N LEU A 364 20.37 -2.00 25.90
CA LEU A 364 20.11 -2.92 24.80
C LEU A 364 20.82 -2.48 23.51
N ASP A 365 20.77 -1.18 23.20
CA ASP A 365 21.49 -0.57 22.06
C ASP A 365 23.02 -0.78 22.16
N ALA A 366 23.59 -0.68 23.37
CA ALA A 366 25.03 -0.90 23.58
C ALA A 366 25.47 -2.37 23.50
N GLU A 367 24.52 -3.33 23.51
CA GLU A 367 24.77 -4.75 23.35
C GLU A 367 24.76 -5.18 21.87
N ASP A 368 24.23 -4.35 20.97
CA ASP A 368 24.19 -4.59 19.52
C ASP A 368 25.33 -3.83 18.81
N GLU A 369 25.86 -4.41 17.73
CA GLU A 369 26.93 -3.78 16.93
C GLU A 369 26.37 -2.79 15.91
N ARG A 370 25.08 -2.91 15.58
CA ARG A 370 24.36 -2.02 14.67
C ARG A 370 23.73 -0.88 15.45
N HIS A 371 23.42 0.22 14.77
CA HIS A 371 22.67 1.31 15.39
C HIS A 371 21.22 0.88 15.69
N GLY A 372 20.79 1.00 16.95
CA GLY A 372 19.56 0.39 17.44
C GLY A 372 19.76 -1.06 17.86
N TYR A 373 18.67 -1.71 18.29
CA TYR A 373 18.73 -3.11 18.72
C TYR A 373 17.58 -3.94 18.15
N GLN A 374 17.85 -5.22 17.90
CA GLN A 374 16.82 -6.17 17.48
C GLN A 374 15.89 -6.55 18.64
N GLY A 375 14.60 -6.71 18.35
CA GLY A 375 13.67 -7.39 19.26
C GLY A 375 12.97 -8.58 18.61
N ASP A 376 12.18 -9.29 19.43
CA ASP A 376 11.53 -10.56 19.04
C ASP A 376 10.03 -10.39 18.76
N GLY A 377 9.54 -9.15 18.69
CA GLY A 377 8.13 -8.85 18.44
C GLY A 377 7.72 -7.43 18.82
N ALA A 378 6.49 -7.29 19.28
CA ALA A 378 5.87 -6.00 19.57
C ALA A 378 6.41 -5.36 20.87
N TRP A 379 7.06 -6.08 21.77
CA TRP A 379 7.59 -5.47 22.99
C TRP A 379 9.00 -4.92 22.82
N PRO A 380 9.32 -3.76 23.43
CA PRO A 380 10.63 -3.12 23.27
C PRO A 380 11.74 -3.74 24.14
N GLY A 381 11.51 -4.91 24.74
CA GLY A 381 12.43 -5.52 25.71
C GLY A 381 12.42 -4.87 27.10
N PHE A 382 11.53 -3.91 27.34
CA PHE A 382 11.29 -3.29 28.64
C PHE A 382 9.82 -2.92 28.82
N VAL A 383 9.42 -2.63 30.06
CA VAL A 383 8.09 -2.08 30.34
C VAL A 383 8.14 -0.57 30.07
N PRO A 384 7.50 -0.06 29.01
CA PRO A 384 7.58 1.36 28.69
C PRO A 384 6.83 2.19 29.74
N THR A 385 7.35 3.39 30.04
CA THR A 385 6.70 4.35 30.93
C THR A 385 5.34 4.76 30.37
N HIS A 386 5.25 4.92 29.04
CA HIS A 386 4.02 5.00 28.26
C HIS A 386 4.36 4.90 26.76
N GLU A 387 3.34 4.60 25.95
CA GLU A 387 3.39 4.66 24.49
C GLU A 387 3.02 6.07 24.00
N MET A 388 3.70 6.57 22.97
CA MET A 388 3.41 7.85 22.32
C MET A 388 2.44 7.71 21.15
N GLY A 389 2.22 6.48 20.69
CA GLY A 389 1.37 6.16 19.55
C GLY A 389 2.05 5.12 18.67
N GLY A 390 1.38 4.77 17.58
CA GLY A 390 1.91 3.90 16.55
C GLY A 390 1.46 4.36 15.17
N TRP A 391 1.98 3.71 14.15
CA TRP A 391 1.62 3.94 12.77
C TRP A 391 1.52 2.62 12.03
N THR A 392 0.53 2.52 11.17
CA THR A 392 0.29 1.44 10.22
C THR A 392 -0.08 2.06 8.87
N PRO A 393 0.05 1.34 7.75
CA PRO A 393 -0.43 1.81 6.46
C PRO A 393 -1.90 2.27 6.55
N GLY A 394 -2.17 3.50 6.11
CA GLY A 394 -3.49 4.11 6.16
C GLY A 394 -3.87 4.73 7.51
N PHE A 395 -2.99 4.74 8.52
CA PHE A 395 -3.20 5.49 9.75
C PHE A 395 -3.08 6.99 9.51
N PHE A 396 -4.01 7.77 10.07
CA PHE A 396 -3.97 9.23 10.03
C PHE A 396 -3.85 9.80 11.43
N ALA A 397 -2.79 10.56 11.68
CA ALA A 397 -2.60 11.21 12.96
C ALA A 397 -3.74 12.21 13.23
N LEU A 398 -4.29 12.17 14.44
CA LEU A 398 -5.29 13.11 14.92
C LEU A 398 -4.78 13.86 16.15
N PRO A 399 -4.97 15.18 16.23
CA PRO A 399 -4.62 15.92 17.43
C PRO A 399 -5.52 15.52 18.60
N LEU A 400 -4.93 15.46 19.80
CA LEU A 400 -5.67 15.30 21.04
C LEU A 400 -6.55 16.53 21.32
N PRO A 401 -7.63 16.38 22.11
CA PRO A 401 -8.47 17.51 22.51
C PRO A 401 -7.65 18.63 23.18
N ASP A 402 -8.11 19.86 23.02
CA ASP A 402 -7.52 21.04 23.67
C ASP A 402 -7.31 20.82 25.18
N GLY A 403 -6.09 21.07 25.66
CA GLY A 403 -5.74 20.90 27.07
C GLY A 403 -5.43 19.46 27.49
N VAL A 404 -5.45 18.51 26.56
CA VAL A 404 -5.02 17.12 26.76
C VAL A 404 -3.69 16.88 26.03
N ALA A 405 -2.74 16.23 26.70
CA ALA A 405 -1.46 15.87 26.09
C ALA A 405 -0.88 14.58 26.66
N ARG A 406 -0.04 13.89 25.88
CA ARG A 406 0.86 12.85 26.38
C ARG A 406 2.09 13.54 27.00
N LYS A 407 2.49 13.09 28.18
CA LYS A 407 3.72 13.56 28.80
C LYS A 407 4.92 12.92 28.11
N LEU A 408 6.00 13.64 27.91
CA LEU A 408 7.31 13.10 27.56
C LEU A 408 8.29 13.56 28.65
N PRO A 409 8.63 12.70 29.62
CA PRO A 409 9.40 13.09 30.79
C PRO A 409 10.80 13.62 30.43
N LYS A 410 11.30 14.58 31.19
CA LYS A 410 12.69 15.01 31.08
C LYS A 410 13.65 13.84 31.22
N LYS A 411 14.77 13.87 30.48
CA LYS A 411 15.79 12.81 30.46
C LYS A 411 15.30 11.42 30.05
N SER A 412 14.06 11.27 29.58
CA SER A 412 13.59 10.02 28.97
C SER A 412 14.24 9.79 27.61
N THR A 413 14.24 8.54 27.15
CA THR A 413 14.61 8.16 25.77
C THR A 413 13.35 7.82 25.02
N LEU A 414 13.16 8.40 23.83
CA LEU A 414 12.11 8.02 22.90
C LEU A 414 12.65 6.90 22.01
N VAL A 415 11.95 5.78 21.97
CA VAL A 415 12.35 4.59 21.22
C VAL A 415 11.32 4.33 20.14
N LEU A 416 11.77 4.20 18.90
CA LEU A 416 10.94 3.89 17.74
C LEU A 416 11.18 2.43 17.35
N GLN A 417 10.21 1.56 17.61
CA GLN A 417 10.21 0.21 17.07
C GLN A 417 9.63 0.24 15.65
N ILE A 418 10.34 -0.35 14.70
CA ILE A 418 9.92 -0.48 13.32
C ILE A 418 9.86 -1.97 12.99
N HIS A 419 8.69 -2.44 12.60
CA HIS A 419 8.50 -3.76 12.04
C HIS A 419 8.64 -3.68 10.52
N TYR A 420 9.70 -4.30 10.00
CA TYR A 420 9.95 -4.42 8.57
C TYR A 420 9.48 -5.76 8.01
N ASN A 421 8.83 -5.71 6.86
CA ASN A 421 8.54 -6.87 6.03
C ASN A 421 9.26 -6.73 4.67
N ASN A 422 10.32 -7.50 4.46
CA ASN A 422 11.09 -7.55 3.21
C ASN A 422 11.28 -8.99 2.71
N ALA A 423 10.18 -9.74 2.58
CA ALA A 423 10.22 -11.19 2.35
C ALA A 423 10.88 -11.63 1.03
N THR A 424 10.81 -10.82 -0.03
CA THR A 424 11.22 -11.22 -1.40
C THR A 424 11.97 -10.13 -2.17
N GLY A 425 12.32 -9.02 -1.50
CA GLY A 425 12.96 -7.87 -2.13
C GLY A 425 14.49 -7.95 -2.20
N SER A 426 15.10 -7.00 -2.88
CA SER A 426 16.53 -6.69 -2.68
C SER A 426 16.75 -6.01 -1.33
N ALA A 427 18.01 -5.78 -0.94
CA ALA A 427 18.30 -4.91 0.20
C ALA A 427 17.69 -3.52 -0.03
N GLN A 428 16.93 -3.05 0.94
CA GLN A 428 16.25 -1.76 0.93
C GLN A 428 16.79 -0.88 2.05
N LYS A 429 16.59 0.43 1.94
CA LYS A 429 16.91 1.39 3.00
C LYS A 429 15.63 2.00 3.55
N ASP A 430 15.63 2.29 4.84
CA ASP A 430 14.60 3.08 5.50
C ASP A 430 15.25 4.11 6.45
N ARG A 431 14.57 5.24 6.58
CA ARG A 431 14.84 6.27 7.59
C ARG A 431 13.52 6.89 8.02
N THR A 432 12.76 6.13 8.80
CA THR A 432 11.49 6.57 9.36
C THR A 432 11.67 7.75 10.32
N GLN A 433 10.76 8.72 10.21
CA GLN A 433 10.76 9.94 11.01
C GLN A 433 9.54 9.98 11.94
N ILE A 434 9.71 10.57 13.12
CA ILE A 434 8.63 10.91 14.05
C ILE A 434 8.54 12.44 14.21
N GLY A 435 7.38 12.98 13.88
CA GLY A 435 6.98 14.37 14.08
C GLY A 435 6.23 14.54 15.40
N LEU A 436 6.69 15.45 16.25
CA LEU A 436 6.09 15.76 17.53
C LEU A 436 5.44 17.16 17.49
N HIS A 437 4.14 17.22 17.77
CA HIS A 437 3.42 18.48 17.96
C HIS A 437 3.22 18.74 19.44
N PHE A 438 3.74 19.86 19.94
CA PHE A 438 3.65 20.22 21.34
C PHE A 438 2.37 21.00 21.65
N ALA A 439 1.84 20.77 22.85
CA ALA A 439 0.67 21.47 23.34
C ALA A 439 0.93 22.99 23.39
N LYS A 440 0.15 23.76 22.62
CA LYS A 440 0.23 25.23 22.58
C LYS A 440 -0.54 25.91 23.71
N LYS A 441 -1.49 25.20 24.31
CA LYS A 441 -2.32 25.66 25.42
C LYS A 441 -1.89 24.97 26.72
N PRO A 442 -2.13 25.58 27.90
CA PRO A 442 -1.88 24.92 29.17
C PRO A 442 -2.55 23.55 29.25
N VAL A 443 -1.76 22.54 29.56
CA VAL A 443 -2.25 21.16 29.71
C VAL A 443 -2.98 21.04 31.02
N ARG A 444 -4.26 20.64 30.95
CA ARG A 444 -5.10 20.36 32.11
C ARG A 444 -5.06 18.89 32.47
N GLN A 445 -5.06 18.00 31.49
CA GLN A 445 -5.13 16.56 31.72
C GLN A 445 -4.06 15.84 30.91
N GLN A 446 -3.47 14.82 31.51
CA GLN A 446 -2.60 13.88 30.83
C GLN A 446 -3.44 12.78 30.18
N LEU A 447 -3.08 12.39 28.97
CA LEU A 447 -3.61 11.18 28.35
C LEU A 447 -2.96 9.94 28.97
N TYR A 448 -3.79 9.03 29.44
CA TYR A 448 -3.42 7.71 29.92
C TYR A 448 -3.92 6.64 28.96
N GLN A 449 -3.31 5.47 29.00
CA GLN A 449 -3.72 4.31 28.21
C GLN A 449 -3.87 3.11 29.14
N ALA A 450 -5.02 2.44 29.07
CA ALA A 450 -5.22 1.13 29.68
C ALA A 450 -5.07 0.05 28.60
N ARG A 451 -4.55 -1.10 29.00
CA ARG A 451 -4.44 -2.30 28.16
C ARG A 451 -5.39 -3.37 28.69
N ILE A 452 -6.18 -3.94 27.79
CA ILE A 452 -7.10 -5.05 28.03
C ILE A 452 -6.53 -6.21 27.24
N LEU A 453 -6.10 -7.28 27.93
CA LEU A 453 -5.42 -8.38 27.28
C LEU A 453 -5.78 -9.74 27.87
N ASN A 454 -5.86 -10.75 27.02
CA ASN A 454 -5.94 -12.16 27.43
C ASN A 454 -4.84 -12.96 26.71
N PRO A 455 -3.76 -13.34 27.41
CA PRO A 455 -2.66 -14.11 26.83
C PRO A 455 -2.83 -15.62 27.03
N TRP A 456 -3.91 -16.07 27.69
CA TRP A 456 -4.14 -17.47 28.05
C TRP A 456 -5.29 -18.06 27.24
N PHE A 457 -5.06 -18.27 25.95
CA PHE A 457 -6.01 -18.94 25.07
C PHE A 457 -5.31 -19.84 24.05
N GLN A 458 -6.10 -20.74 23.44
CA GLN A 458 -5.69 -21.49 22.27
C GLN A 458 -6.88 -21.67 21.32
N ILE A 459 -6.70 -21.29 20.07
CA ILE A 459 -7.68 -21.44 18.99
C ILE A 459 -7.47 -22.83 18.34
N PRO A 460 -8.46 -23.72 18.37
CA PRO A 460 -8.35 -25.03 17.74
C PRO A 460 -8.11 -24.94 16.22
N ALA A 461 -7.34 -25.88 15.67
CA ALA A 461 -7.20 -26.03 14.23
C ALA A 461 -8.57 -26.35 13.61
N GLY A 462 -8.92 -25.68 12.50
CA GLY A 462 -10.17 -25.92 11.79
C GLY A 462 -11.39 -25.16 12.34
N ALA A 463 -11.26 -24.40 13.42
CA ALA A 463 -12.38 -23.65 14.01
C ALA A 463 -12.81 -22.49 13.10
N GLU A 464 -14.06 -22.49 12.61
CA GLU A 464 -14.60 -21.41 11.74
C GLU A 464 -14.99 -20.14 12.50
N ALA A 465 -15.20 -20.28 13.81
CA ALA A 465 -15.46 -19.19 14.75
C ALA A 465 -15.05 -19.62 16.16
N HIS A 466 -14.11 -18.91 16.77
CA HIS A 466 -13.70 -19.11 18.16
C HIS A 466 -13.58 -17.75 18.85
N GLU A 467 -14.36 -17.54 19.92
CA GLU A 467 -14.39 -16.25 20.61
C GLU A 467 -13.45 -16.25 21.82
N ILE A 468 -12.59 -15.23 21.91
CA ILE A 468 -11.77 -14.92 23.09
C ILE A 468 -12.14 -13.53 23.58
N SER A 469 -12.23 -13.37 24.90
CA SER A 469 -12.53 -12.09 25.52
C SER A 469 -11.58 -11.73 26.66
N ALA A 470 -11.53 -10.44 26.96
CA ALA A 470 -10.79 -9.85 28.07
C ALA A 470 -11.55 -8.64 28.61
N SER A 471 -11.31 -8.25 29.87
CA SER A 471 -11.94 -7.07 30.45
C SER A 471 -11.02 -6.30 31.38
N TRP A 472 -11.31 -5.02 31.54
CA TRP A 472 -10.59 -4.10 32.41
C TRP A 472 -11.59 -3.23 33.19
N PRO A 473 -11.56 -3.24 34.54
CA PRO A 473 -12.38 -2.36 35.35
C PRO A 473 -11.75 -0.97 35.45
N THR A 474 -12.60 0.05 35.40
CA THR A 474 -12.23 1.40 35.82
C THR A 474 -12.14 1.46 37.35
N HIS A 475 -11.23 2.29 37.86
CA HIS A 475 -10.97 2.48 39.30
C HIS A 475 -11.13 3.94 39.74
N ARG A 476 -11.88 4.71 38.94
CA ARG A 476 -12.21 6.13 39.09
C ARG A 476 -13.03 6.58 37.89
N ASP A 477 -13.67 7.74 38.03
CA ASP A 477 -14.25 8.47 36.91
C ASP A 477 -13.17 8.85 35.88
N ILE A 478 -13.42 8.46 34.64
CA ILE A 478 -12.57 8.73 33.48
C ILE A 478 -13.40 9.20 32.30
N THR A 479 -12.73 9.89 31.38
CA THR A 479 -13.28 10.24 30.08
C THR A 479 -12.44 9.58 28.99
N VAL A 480 -13.05 8.65 28.25
CA VAL A 480 -12.43 7.91 27.15
C VAL A 480 -12.42 8.77 25.89
N ILE A 481 -11.25 8.87 25.26
CA ILE A 481 -11.02 9.67 24.06
C ILE A 481 -10.97 8.78 22.82
N SER A 482 -10.33 7.61 22.92
CA SER A 482 -10.21 6.68 21.81
C SER A 482 -10.01 5.24 22.28
N VAL A 483 -10.29 4.30 21.39
CA VAL A 483 -10.05 2.87 21.58
C VAL A 483 -9.28 2.27 20.41
N MET A 484 -8.46 1.26 20.65
CA MET A 484 -7.71 0.55 19.61
C MET A 484 -7.80 -0.95 19.87
N PRO A 485 -8.65 -1.70 19.15
CA PRO A 485 -8.60 -3.15 19.14
C PRO A 485 -7.38 -3.66 18.36
N HIS A 486 -6.90 -4.86 18.70
CA HIS A 486 -5.77 -5.50 18.03
C HIS A 486 -5.84 -7.03 18.13
N CYS A 487 -5.68 -7.68 16.97
CA CYS A 487 -5.42 -9.10 16.78
C CYS A 487 -4.72 -9.32 15.42
N HIS A 488 -4.31 -10.56 15.11
CA HIS A 488 -3.54 -10.88 13.92
C HIS A 488 -4.42 -11.41 12.77
N LEU A 489 -3.89 -12.33 11.97
CA LEU A 489 -4.41 -12.76 10.68
C LEU A 489 -5.74 -13.54 10.76
N LEU A 490 -5.97 -14.28 11.84
CA LEU A 490 -7.16 -15.10 12.05
C LEU A 490 -8.33 -14.28 12.62
N GLY A 491 -8.09 -13.05 13.07
CA GLY A 491 -9.15 -12.15 13.51
C GLY A 491 -10.24 -11.99 12.45
N LYS A 492 -11.49 -12.18 12.85
CA LYS A 492 -12.68 -12.10 11.98
C LYS A 492 -13.58 -10.95 12.40
N GLN A 493 -13.94 -10.90 13.69
CA GLN A 493 -14.79 -9.86 14.27
C GLN A 493 -14.17 -9.34 15.55
N VAL A 494 -14.35 -8.04 15.81
CA VAL A 494 -13.95 -7.42 17.07
C VAL A 494 -15.08 -6.57 17.62
N ARG A 495 -15.27 -6.63 18.93
CA ARG A 495 -16.21 -5.81 19.70
C ARG A 495 -15.49 -5.26 20.93
N MET A 496 -15.57 -3.95 21.14
CA MET A 496 -15.25 -3.35 22.43
C MET A 496 -16.49 -2.67 23.00
N THR A 497 -16.80 -2.96 24.25
CA THR A 497 -17.99 -2.45 24.94
C THR A 497 -17.64 -1.96 26.35
N ALA A 498 -18.48 -1.12 26.93
CA ALA A 498 -18.39 -0.68 28.32
C ALA A 498 -19.69 -1.01 29.05
N GLU A 499 -19.61 -1.88 30.05
CA GLU A 499 -20.68 -2.26 30.96
C GLU A 499 -20.63 -1.38 32.20
N LYS A 500 -21.63 -0.50 32.35
CA LYS A 500 -21.77 0.39 33.50
C LYS A 500 -22.37 -0.35 34.69
N ASP A 501 -22.15 0.16 35.90
CA ASP A 501 -22.65 -0.44 37.16
C ASP A 501 -24.16 -0.69 37.20
N ASN A 502 -24.94 0.05 36.42
CA ASN A 502 -26.39 -0.14 36.28
C ASN A 502 -26.77 -1.24 35.28
N GLY A 503 -25.81 -2.04 34.80
CA GLY A 503 -25.99 -3.09 33.79
C GLY A 503 -26.12 -2.56 32.35
N LYS A 504 -26.08 -1.23 32.13
CA LYS A 504 -26.16 -0.67 30.78
C LYS A 504 -24.85 -0.92 30.03
N VAL A 505 -24.93 -1.63 28.91
CA VAL A 505 -23.82 -1.83 27.98
C VAL A 505 -23.83 -0.71 26.93
N VAL A 506 -22.65 -0.13 26.69
CA VAL A 506 -22.41 0.88 25.66
C VAL A 506 -21.39 0.31 24.67
N SER A 507 -21.72 0.32 23.38
CA SER A 507 -20.78 -0.08 22.34
C SER A 507 -19.74 1.01 22.10
N LEU A 508 -18.45 0.63 22.07
CA LEU A 508 -17.33 1.54 21.84
C LEU A 508 -16.88 1.47 20.37
N VAL A 509 -16.61 0.25 19.88
CA VAL A 509 -16.30 -0.03 18.47
C VAL A 509 -16.75 -1.44 18.09
N GLU A 510 -17.28 -1.58 16.88
CA GLU A 510 -17.70 -2.85 16.29
C GLU A 510 -17.11 -3.03 14.90
N ILE A 511 -16.42 -4.15 14.67
CA ILE A 511 -15.78 -4.52 13.41
C ILE A 511 -16.23 -5.92 13.02
N ASP A 512 -16.85 -6.07 11.85
CA ASP A 512 -17.36 -7.36 11.34
C ASP A 512 -16.44 -8.08 10.37
N ASP A 513 -15.52 -7.33 9.76
CA ASP A 513 -14.47 -7.84 8.89
C ASP A 513 -13.14 -7.24 9.34
N TRP A 514 -12.56 -7.83 10.38
CA TRP A 514 -11.21 -7.49 10.83
C TRP A 514 -10.22 -7.76 9.70
N ASP A 515 -9.31 -6.82 9.47
CA ASP A 515 -8.22 -6.97 8.51
C ASP A 515 -6.93 -6.52 9.18
N PHE A 516 -6.00 -7.46 9.36
CA PHE A 516 -4.71 -7.20 9.99
C PHE A 516 -3.91 -6.08 9.32
N LYS A 517 -4.16 -5.80 8.04
CA LYS A 517 -3.51 -4.69 7.33
C LYS A 517 -4.04 -3.31 7.74
N TRP A 518 -5.23 -3.25 8.35
CA TRP A 518 -5.93 -2.03 8.70
C TRP A 518 -6.21 -1.96 10.21
N GLN A 519 -5.18 -1.58 10.95
CA GLN A 519 -5.25 -1.40 12.41
C GLN A 519 -5.19 0.09 12.73
N ASP A 520 -6.21 0.61 13.42
CA ASP A 520 -6.36 2.04 13.65
C ASP A 520 -6.76 2.33 15.11
N THR A 521 -6.45 3.54 15.57
CA THR A 521 -6.95 4.09 16.83
C THR A 521 -8.20 4.90 16.55
N TYR A 522 -9.34 4.45 17.06
CA TYR A 522 -10.63 5.06 16.81
C TYR A 522 -10.93 6.16 17.83
N HIS A 523 -10.74 7.41 17.41
CA HIS A 523 -11.05 8.60 18.22
C HIS A 523 -12.54 8.92 18.18
N PHE A 524 -13.15 9.08 19.36
CA PHE A 524 -14.57 9.45 19.43
C PHE A 524 -14.77 10.93 19.04
N GLU A 525 -15.84 11.21 18.32
CA GLU A 525 -16.27 12.57 18.01
C GLU A 525 -16.51 13.36 19.31
N LYS A 526 -17.21 12.72 20.24
CA LYS A 526 -17.46 13.20 21.60
C LYS A 526 -16.83 12.23 22.60
N PRO A 527 -15.89 12.67 23.45
CA PRO A 527 -15.32 11.81 24.48
C PRO A 527 -16.40 11.23 25.41
N LEU A 528 -16.23 9.97 25.82
CA LEU A 528 -17.21 9.20 26.57
C LEU A 528 -16.83 9.11 28.04
N ARG A 529 -17.67 9.66 28.93
CA ARG A 529 -17.48 9.51 30.38
C ARG A 529 -17.89 8.12 30.87
N LEU A 530 -16.98 7.46 31.57
CA LEU A 530 -17.20 6.21 32.30
C LEU A 530 -17.00 6.48 33.80
N GLY A 531 -17.95 6.05 34.61
CA GLY A 531 -17.85 6.17 36.06
C GLY A 531 -16.94 5.09 36.63
N ASP A 532 -16.44 5.30 37.85
CA ASP A 532 -15.79 4.25 38.65
C ASP A 532 -16.61 2.95 38.65
N GLY A 533 -15.96 1.79 38.68
CA GLY A 533 -16.63 0.47 38.65
C GLY A 533 -17.00 -0.05 37.26
N THR A 534 -17.14 0.83 36.25
CA THR A 534 -17.44 0.44 34.85
C THR A 534 -16.43 -0.59 34.35
N ARG A 535 -16.89 -1.68 33.72
CA ARG A 535 -16.03 -2.68 33.05
C ARG A 535 -15.99 -2.45 31.55
N VAL A 536 -14.80 -2.28 31.01
CA VAL A 536 -14.57 -2.27 29.56
C VAL A 536 -14.21 -3.67 29.10
N HIS A 537 -14.88 -4.18 28.09
CA HIS A 537 -14.70 -5.51 27.53
C HIS A 537 -14.14 -5.41 26.11
N ILE A 538 -13.33 -6.38 25.74
CA ILE A 538 -13.03 -6.72 24.34
C ILE A 538 -13.40 -8.18 24.08
N SER A 539 -14.04 -8.44 22.95
CA SER A 539 -14.32 -9.76 22.41
C SER A 539 -13.83 -9.81 20.97
N ILE A 540 -13.12 -10.89 20.63
CA ILE A 540 -12.59 -11.15 19.29
C ILE A 540 -12.99 -12.56 18.87
N VAL A 541 -13.60 -12.66 17.68
CA VAL A 541 -13.88 -13.95 17.03
C VAL A 541 -12.77 -14.23 16.03
N TYR A 542 -12.19 -15.43 16.09
CA TYR A 542 -11.15 -15.90 15.17
C TYR A 542 -11.68 -16.99 14.24
N ASP A 543 -11.17 -17.01 12.99
CA ASP A 543 -11.42 -18.05 11.99
C ASP A 543 -10.11 -18.77 11.65
N ASN A 544 -9.90 -19.93 12.27
CA ASN A 544 -8.75 -20.81 12.05
C ASN A 544 -9.11 -22.00 11.14
N SER A 545 -10.07 -21.83 10.22
CA SER A 545 -10.48 -22.86 9.27
C SER A 545 -9.62 -22.85 7.99
N GLU A 546 -9.69 -23.93 7.21
CA GLU A 546 -9.09 -24.02 5.87
C GLU A 546 -9.73 -23.04 4.87
N LYS A 547 -10.95 -22.57 5.15
CA LYS A 547 -11.69 -21.66 4.28
C LYS A 547 -11.25 -20.20 4.44
N ASN A 548 -10.57 -19.87 5.54
CA ASN A 548 -10.09 -18.51 5.77
C ASN A 548 -8.88 -18.23 4.86
N PRO A 549 -8.99 -17.35 3.85
CA PRO A 549 -7.87 -17.02 2.97
C PRO A 549 -6.74 -16.27 3.69
N ARG A 550 -7.00 -15.75 4.89
CA ARG A 550 -6.01 -15.09 5.75
C ARG A 550 -5.24 -16.09 6.64
N ASN A 551 -5.62 -17.37 6.66
CA ASN A 551 -4.91 -18.37 7.47
C ASN A 551 -3.50 -18.59 6.90
N PRO A 552 -2.42 -18.35 7.68
CA PRO A 552 -1.06 -18.54 7.19
C PRO A 552 -0.65 -20.01 7.08
N PHE A 553 -1.48 -20.95 7.55
CA PHE A 553 -1.16 -22.38 7.57
C PHE A 553 -2.16 -23.21 6.77
N SER A 554 -1.63 -24.05 5.88
CA SER A 554 -2.39 -25.08 5.16
C SER A 554 -1.65 -26.42 5.27
N PRO A 555 -2.16 -27.41 6.03
CA PRO A 555 -3.41 -27.37 6.79
C PRO A 555 -3.33 -26.49 8.06
N PRO A 556 -4.47 -26.00 8.60
CA PRO A 556 -4.54 -25.22 9.82
C PRO A 556 -3.92 -25.94 11.01
N ARG A 557 -3.36 -25.14 11.92
CA ARG A 557 -2.71 -25.61 13.15
C ARG A 557 -3.34 -24.96 14.35
N LYS A 558 -3.12 -25.51 15.53
CA LYS A 558 -3.55 -24.89 16.77
C LYS A 558 -2.70 -23.64 17.02
N ILE A 559 -3.34 -22.50 17.25
CA ILE A 559 -2.68 -21.20 17.46
C ILE A 559 -3.00 -20.67 18.86
N GLY A 560 -2.07 -19.98 19.49
CA GLY A 560 -2.26 -19.35 20.80
C GLY A 560 -1.73 -17.92 20.80
N TRP A 561 -1.56 -17.37 22.01
CA TRP A 561 -0.94 -16.07 22.17
C TRP A 561 0.50 -16.06 21.63
N GLY A 562 0.86 -15.03 20.86
CA GLY A 562 2.22 -14.77 20.44
C GLY A 562 2.37 -13.46 19.69
N GLU A 563 3.61 -13.05 19.44
CA GLU A 563 3.94 -11.77 18.81
C GLU A 563 4.21 -11.86 17.32
N ALA A 564 4.46 -13.08 16.81
CA ALA A 564 4.61 -13.25 15.38
C ALA A 564 3.27 -12.99 14.68
N THR A 565 3.35 -12.45 13.47
CA THR A 565 2.20 -12.25 12.58
C THR A 565 1.35 -13.52 12.39
N THR A 566 1.95 -14.70 12.56
CA THR A 566 1.29 -16.01 12.44
C THR A 566 0.76 -16.59 13.75
N ASP A 567 1.07 -15.97 14.89
CA ASP A 567 0.42 -16.24 16.17
C ASP A 567 -0.84 -15.37 16.31
N GLU A 568 -1.49 -15.35 17.47
CA GLU A 568 -2.64 -14.47 17.71
C GLU A 568 -2.54 -13.62 18.98
N MET A 569 -3.33 -12.56 19.03
CA MET A 569 -3.48 -11.70 20.22
C MET A 569 -4.94 -11.33 20.46
N CYS A 570 -5.32 -11.23 21.72
CA CYS A 570 -6.57 -10.60 22.16
C CYS A 570 -6.21 -9.32 22.93
N LEU A 571 -6.16 -8.19 22.23
CA LEU A 571 -5.70 -6.90 22.76
C LEU A 571 -6.68 -5.76 22.47
N GLY A 572 -6.92 -4.95 23.49
CA GLY A 572 -7.64 -3.68 23.36
C GLY A 572 -6.95 -2.59 24.16
N TYR A 573 -6.82 -1.42 23.58
CA TYR A 573 -6.30 -0.24 24.26
C TYR A 573 -7.41 0.79 24.45
N VAL A 574 -7.44 1.43 25.62
CA VAL A 574 -8.36 2.51 25.95
C VAL A 574 -7.54 3.74 26.30
N ASN A 575 -7.61 4.78 25.47
CA ASN A 575 -6.98 6.05 25.76
C ASN A 575 -7.98 6.95 26.50
N TYR A 576 -7.62 7.42 27.68
CA TYR A 576 -8.52 8.17 28.56
C TYR A 576 -7.80 9.28 29.34
N VAL A 577 -8.59 10.23 29.83
CA VAL A 577 -8.15 11.22 30.84
C VAL A 577 -8.87 10.97 32.16
N ARG A 578 -8.29 11.44 33.25
CA ARG A 578 -8.85 11.32 34.60
C ARG A 578 -9.67 12.55 34.92
N ASP A 579 -10.95 12.39 35.25
CA ASP A 579 -11.88 13.53 35.39
C ASP A 579 -11.50 14.50 36.53
N HIS A 580 -10.85 14.00 37.58
CA HIS A 580 -10.41 14.79 38.73
C HIS A 580 -9.04 15.48 38.52
N GLU A 581 -8.34 15.19 37.41
CA GLU A 581 -7.01 15.72 37.15
C GLU A 581 -7.08 17.14 36.58
N ASP A 582 -6.30 18.05 37.17
CA ASP A 582 -6.07 19.39 36.63
C ASP A 582 -4.62 19.81 36.90
N LEU A 583 -3.77 19.61 35.91
CA LEU A 583 -2.34 19.89 35.94
C LEU A 583 -2.02 21.40 35.97
N THR A 584 -3.01 22.26 35.71
CA THR A 584 -2.83 23.73 35.83
C THR A 584 -2.96 24.22 37.27
N LYS A 585 -3.55 23.39 38.15
CA LYS A 585 -3.65 23.69 39.57
C LYS A 585 -2.42 23.16 40.29
N ALA A 586 -1.71 24.04 41.01
CA ALA A 586 -0.59 23.63 41.85
C ALA A 586 -1.04 22.52 42.80
N ARG A 587 -0.29 21.40 42.85
CA ARG A 587 -0.50 20.36 43.86
C ARG A 587 -0.39 21.02 45.24
N LYS A 588 -1.50 21.13 45.97
CA LYS A 588 -1.44 21.42 47.40
C LYS A 588 -0.58 20.31 48.02
N LYS A 589 0.62 20.64 48.49
CA LYS A 589 1.41 19.74 49.34
C LYS A 589 0.49 19.36 50.50
N LYS A 590 0.07 18.10 50.55
CA LYS A 590 -0.50 17.50 51.76
C LYS A 590 0.65 17.10 52.66
#